data_AF-A0A180F9V2-F1
#
_entry.id   AF-A0A180F9V2-F1
#
_cell.length_a   1.000
_cell.length_b   1.000
_cell.length_c   1.000
_cell.angle_alpha   90.00
_cell.angle_beta   90.00
_cell.angle_gamma   90.00
#
_symmetry.space_group_name_H-M   'P 1'
#
loop_
_entity.id
_entity.type
_entity.pdbx_description
1 polymer ?
#
loop_
_entity_poly.entity_id
_entity_poly.type
_entity_poly.pdbx_seq_one_letter_code
_entity_poly.pdbx_strand_id
1 'polypeptide(L)'
;MKTKRISFYAGATLCFLLSFTSCLNDDPLVDWDAMIPVIELPYNSHNVSKTKVTPDENVTFDLLINYTISDKKDSKTEIPVGLSVNEAGVEAYNNANPNAGYELLPSSAYALPAVVVIAPGTQLVEFPLEVNTSQLEPKKKYLLPVVISSVPSGYTVSGNFGHVYLRVDMN
;
A
#
# COMPACT_ATOMS: atom_id res chain seq x y z
N MET A 1 0.43 -27.09 -75.72
CA MET A 1 -0.03 -27.73 -74.46
C MET A 1 0.65 -27.04 -73.30
N LYS A 2 -0.05 -26.13 -72.62
CA LYS A 2 0.46 -25.31 -71.50
C LYS A 2 0.11 -25.98 -70.16
N THR A 3 0.85 -25.55 -69.13
CA THR A 3 0.56 -25.62 -67.68
C THR A 3 0.55 -26.98 -66.98
N LYS A 4 1.71 -27.38 -66.42
CA LYS A 4 1.82 -28.22 -65.20
C LYS A 4 3.14 -27.99 -64.46
N ARG A 5 3.41 -26.78 -63.96
CA ARG A 5 4.56 -26.52 -63.05
C ARG A 5 4.31 -25.35 -62.09
N ILE A 6 3.15 -25.28 -61.43
CA ILE A 6 2.89 -24.25 -60.40
C ILE A 6 2.26 -24.81 -59.12
N SER A 7 1.90 -26.10 -59.08
CA SER A 7 1.06 -26.62 -57.99
C SER A 7 1.79 -27.21 -56.78
N PHE A 8 3.13 -27.16 -56.71
CA PHE A 8 3.87 -27.74 -55.57
C PHE A 8 4.33 -26.70 -54.53
N TYR A 9 4.44 -25.42 -54.89
CA TYR A 9 4.99 -24.40 -53.99
C TYR A 9 3.93 -23.61 -53.20
N ALA A 10 2.64 -23.78 -53.47
CA ALA A 10 1.58 -23.03 -52.79
C ALA A 10 1.07 -23.70 -51.49
N GLY A 11 1.38 -24.98 -51.25
CA GLY A 11 0.90 -25.71 -50.06
C GLY A 11 1.85 -25.65 -48.85
N ALA A 12 3.15 -25.44 -49.07
CA ALA A 12 4.15 -25.49 -48.00
C ALA A 12 4.33 -24.15 -47.26
N THR A 13 3.92 -23.03 -47.87
CA THR A 13 4.12 -21.68 -47.31
C THR A 13 3.03 -21.29 -46.30
N LEU A 14 1.86 -21.94 -46.33
CA LEU A 14 0.74 -21.64 -45.43
C LEU A 14 0.87 -22.32 -44.06
N CYS A 15 1.59 -23.45 -43.97
CA CYS A 15 1.79 -24.16 -42.69
C CYS A 15 2.91 -23.58 -41.81
N PHE A 16 3.79 -22.71 -42.33
CA PHE A 16 4.91 -22.17 -41.55
C PHE A 16 4.53 -20.94 -40.71
N LEU A 17 3.37 -20.32 -40.97
CA LEU A 17 2.91 -19.12 -40.28
C LEU A 17 2.05 -19.40 -39.04
N LEU A 18 1.65 -20.65 -38.80
CA LEU A 18 0.84 -21.05 -37.63
C LEU A 18 1.67 -21.65 -36.48
N SER A 19 2.98 -21.83 -36.68
CA SER A 19 3.87 -22.45 -35.69
C SER A 19 4.44 -21.48 -34.64
N PHE A 20 4.07 -20.19 -34.70
CA PHE A 20 4.56 -19.16 -33.76
C PHE A 20 3.58 -18.81 -32.63
N THR A 21 2.45 -19.51 -32.47
CA THR A 21 1.50 -19.23 -31.37
C THR A 21 1.83 -19.98 -30.07
N SER A 22 2.98 -20.65 -29.98
CA SER A 22 3.34 -21.51 -28.84
C SER A 22 4.02 -20.78 -27.66
N CYS A 23 4.09 -19.45 -27.67
CA CYS A 23 4.67 -18.66 -26.56
C CYS A 23 3.63 -17.80 -25.83
N LEU A 24 2.36 -18.23 -25.76
CA LEU A 24 1.35 -17.53 -24.96
C LEU A 24 0.40 -18.48 -24.24
N ASN A 25 0.95 -19.59 -23.74
CA ASN A 25 0.24 -20.48 -22.83
C ASN A 25 1.18 -21.01 -21.74
N ASP A 26 2.21 -20.22 -21.42
CA ASP A 26 3.10 -20.52 -20.31
C ASP A 26 2.32 -20.28 -19.02
N ASP A 27 2.30 -21.30 -18.15
CA ASP A 27 1.79 -21.12 -16.80
C ASP A 27 2.54 -19.97 -16.13
N PRO A 28 1.85 -19.07 -15.42
CA PRO A 28 2.53 -17.99 -14.74
C PRO A 28 3.56 -18.58 -13.76
N LEU A 29 4.79 -18.06 -13.80
CA LEU A 29 5.86 -18.49 -12.90
C LEU A 29 5.49 -18.33 -11.41
N VAL A 30 4.46 -17.54 -11.13
CA VAL A 30 3.91 -17.27 -9.81
C VAL A 30 2.42 -17.59 -9.85
N ASP A 31 2.00 -18.55 -9.03
CA ASP A 31 0.59 -18.81 -8.76
C ASP A 31 0.09 -17.77 -7.74
N TRP A 32 -0.48 -16.68 -8.26
CA TRP A 32 -1.03 -15.59 -7.45
C TRP A 32 -2.29 -16.01 -6.69
N ASP A 33 -3.00 -17.05 -7.15
CA ASP A 33 -4.21 -17.55 -6.51
C ASP A 33 -3.87 -18.37 -5.25
N ALA A 34 -2.66 -18.92 -5.17
CA ALA A 34 -2.14 -19.62 -4.01
C ALA A 34 -1.52 -18.70 -2.94
N MET A 35 -1.36 -17.39 -3.23
CA MET A 35 -0.77 -16.44 -2.27
C MET A 35 -1.83 -15.84 -1.35
N ILE A 36 -1.48 -15.74 -0.06
CA ILE A 36 -2.27 -14.98 0.91
C ILE A 36 -2.04 -13.48 0.63
N PRO A 37 -3.08 -12.70 0.28
CA PRO A 37 -2.94 -11.27 0.05
C PRO A 37 -2.37 -10.53 1.28
N VAL A 38 -1.41 -9.65 1.01
CA VAL A 38 -0.72 -8.84 2.02
C VAL A 38 -1.33 -7.44 2.04
N ILE A 39 -1.72 -6.94 3.21
CA ILE A 39 -2.26 -5.60 3.43
C ILE A 39 -1.15 -4.69 3.97
N GLU A 40 -1.05 -3.48 3.44
CA GLU A 40 0.06 -2.56 3.69
C GLU A 40 -0.43 -1.12 3.91
N LEU A 41 0.34 -0.36 4.70
CA LEU A 41 0.33 1.10 4.78
C LEU A 41 1.52 1.62 3.95
N PRO A 42 1.40 1.75 2.62
CA PRO A 42 2.50 2.18 1.77
C PRO A 42 2.88 3.64 2.06
N TYR A 43 4.16 3.95 1.83
CA TYR A 43 4.74 5.26 2.04
C TYR A 43 5.84 5.53 1.02
N ASN A 44 6.24 6.79 0.90
CA ASN A 44 7.26 7.25 -0.05
C ASN A 44 8.72 7.01 0.41
N SER A 45 9.02 6.95 1.72
CA SER A 45 10.32 6.49 2.24
C SER A 45 10.28 6.03 3.71
N HIS A 46 10.93 4.90 4.03
CA HIS A 46 11.19 4.33 5.38
C HIS A 46 10.13 4.55 6.49
N ASN A 47 8.91 4.07 6.26
CA ASN A 47 7.77 3.96 7.19
C ASN A 47 7.48 5.25 7.94
N VAL A 48 7.77 6.38 7.29
CA VAL A 48 7.75 7.69 7.91
C VAL A 48 7.15 8.69 6.94
N SER A 49 6.15 9.41 7.42
CA SER A 49 5.73 10.68 6.83
C SER A 49 6.05 11.81 7.82
N LYS A 50 6.51 12.95 7.31
CA LYS A 50 6.98 14.03 8.19
C LYS A 50 6.53 15.40 7.70
N THR A 51 6.19 16.26 8.65
CA THR A 51 5.94 17.68 8.42
C THR A 51 6.66 18.54 9.46
N LYS A 52 6.85 19.81 9.13
CA LYS A 52 7.38 20.84 10.02
C LYS A 52 6.45 22.04 9.98
N VAL A 53 5.91 22.44 11.12
CA VAL A 53 4.71 23.29 11.17
C VAL A 53 4.77 24.31 12.31
N THR A 54 4.07 25.43 12.12
CA THR A 54 3.85 26.41 13.19
C THR A 54 2.54 26.14 13.92
N PRO A 55 2.36 26.63 15.17
CA PRO A 55 1.08 26.54 15.86
C PRO A 55 -0.06 27.13 15.02
N ASP A 56 -1.24 26.52 15.13
CA ASP A 56 -2.47 26.89 14.42
C ASP A 56 -2.51 26.57 12.91
N GLU A 57 -1.49 25.90 12.37
CA GLU A 57 -1.54 25.31 11.02
C GLU A 57 -2.28 23.98 11.03
N ASN A 58 -3.24 23.81 10.11
CA ASN A 58 -3.83 22.49 9.86
C ASN A 58 -2.88 21.66 9.01
N VAL A 59 -2.62 20.43 9.46
CA VAL A 59 -1.78 19.46 8.75
C VAL A 59 -2.64 18.30 8.30
N THR A 60 -2.43 17.84 7.07
CA THR A 60 -3.05 16.62 6.58
C THR A 60 -1.98 15.61 6.22
N PHE A 61 -2.15 14.38 6.69
CA PHE A 61 -1.42 13.22 6.21
C PHE A 61 -2.36 12.37 5.35
N ASP A 62 -2.07 12.24 4.07
CA ASP A 62 -2.80 11.32 3.21
C ASP A 62 -2.31 9.90 3.48
N LEU A 63 -3.15 9.12 4.15
CA LEU A 63 -2.86 7.72 4.48
C LEU A 63 -3.46 6.83 3.40
N LEU A 64 -2.64 5.90 2.94
CA LEU A 64 -3.03 4.91 1.94
C LEU A 64 -3.01 3.55 2.61
N ILE A 65 -3.99 2.72 2.28
CA ILE A 65 -3.96 1.29 2.57
C ILE A 65 -4.17 0.57 1.26
N ASN A 66 -3.30 -0.38 0.93
CA ASN A 66 -3.46 -1.24 -0.23
C ASN A 66 -3.28 -2.71 0.14
N TYR A 67 -3.51 -3.57 -0.84
CA TYR A 67 -3.18 -4.99 -0.72
C TYR A 67 -2.68 -5.59 -2.03
N THR A 68 -2.01 -6.72 -1.94
CA THR A 68 -1.53 -7.45 -3.11
C THR A 68 -2.67 -8.23 -3.77
N ILE A 69 -2.93 -7.96 -5.05
CA ILE A 69 -3.89 -8.69 -5.89
C ILE A 69 -3.39 -8.67 -7.35
N SER A 70 -3.70 -9.71 -8.11
CA SER A 70 -3.33 -9.86 -9.53
C SER A 70 -4.06 -8.85 -10.43
N ASP A 71 -5.40 -8.81 -10.37
CA ASP A 71 -6.23 -7.76 -10.97
C ASP A 71 -7.25 -7.26 -9.93
N LYS A 72 -7.28 -5.95 -9.69
CA LYS A 72 -8.24 -5.32 -8.77
C LYS A 72 -9.70 -5.64 -9.10
N LYS A 73 -10.02 -5.96 -10.37
CA LYS A 73 -11.37 -6.36 -10.78
C LYS A 73 -11.83 -7.66 -10.12
N ASP A 74 -10.91 -8.49 -9.65
CA ASP A 74 -11.22 -9.76 -8.98
C ASP A 74 -11.60 -9.56 -7.52
N SER A 75 -11.38 -8.37 -6.97
CA SER A 75 -11.92 -7.96 -5.68
C SER A 75 -13.44 -7.82 -5.75
N LYS A 76 -14.18 -8.77 -5.17
CA LYS A 76 -15.66 -8.77 -5.17
C LYS A 76 -16.27 -8.33 -3.85
N THR A 77 -15.48 -8.17 -2.80
CA THR A 77 -15.95 -7.90 -1.44
C THR A 77 -15.20 -6.73 -0.83
N GLU A 78 -15.84 -6.07 0.12
CA GLU A 78 -15.20 -5.07 0.97
C GLU A 78 -14.14 -5.74 1.86
N ILE A 79 -13.03 -5.03 2.09
CA ILE A 79 -11.97 -5.47 2.99
C ILE A 79 -11.88 -4.45 4.13
N PRO A 80 -12.48 -4.72 5.30
CA PRO A 80 -12.34 -3.86 6.46
C PRO A 80 -10.95 -4.06 7.09
N VAL A 81 -10.17 -2.99 7.15
CA VAL A 81 -8.84 -2.95 7.76
C VAL A 81 -8.91 -2.16 9.06
N GLY A 82 -8.53 -2.80 10.16
CA GLY A 82 -8.45 -2.17 11.46
C GLY A 82 -7.17 -1.35 11.58
N LEU A 83 -7.29 -0.15 12.13
CA LEU A 83 -6.16 0.72 12.46
C LEU A 83 -6.12 0.99 13.96
N SER A 84 -4.92 1.15 14.50
CA SER A 84 -4.74 1.64 15.87
C SER A 84 -3.46 2.44 16.01
N VAL A 85 -3.32 3.11 17.16
CA VAL A 85 -2.08 3.75 17.56
C VAL A 85 -1.27 2.76 18.38
N ASN A 86 0.00 2.56 18.02
CA ASN A 86 0.94 1.76 18.81
C ASN A 86 1.85 2.70 19.61
N GLU A 87 1.45 3.04 20.84
CA GLU A 87 2.19 3.99 21.68
C GLU A 87 3.64 3.55 21.95
N ALA A 88 3.88 2.23 22.09
CA ALA A 88 5.22 1.68 22.25
C ALA A 88 6.13 1.93 21.03
N GLY A 89 5.54 2.24 19.87
CA GLY A 89 6.27 2.65 18.66
C GLY A 89 7.09 3.93 18.85
N VAL A 90 6.71 4.83 19.78
CA VAL A 90 7.48 6.06 20.06
C VAL A 90 8.83 5.73 20.68
N GLU A 91 8.84 4.83 21.67
CA GLU A 91 10.08 4.37 22.31
C GLU A 91 10.96 3.63 21.30
N ALA A 92 10.39 2.70 20.54
CA ALA A 92 11.12 1.95 19.51
C ALA A 92 11.75 2.90 18.47
N TYR A 93 10.98 3.88 18.01
CA TYR A 93 11.43 4.87 17.05
C TYR A 93 12.58 5.73 17.60
N ASN A 94 12.46 6.24 18.83
CA ASN A 94 13.50 7.04 19.47
C ASN A 94 14.78 6.23 19.73
N ASN A 95 14.66 4.96 20.13
CA ASN A 95 15.80 4.07 20.35
C ASN A 95 16.56 3.77 19.05
N ALA A 96 15.84 3.60 17.94
CA ALA A 96 16.43 3.40 16.62
C ALA A 96 17.04 4.68 16.03
N ASN A 97 16.66 5.86 16.53
CA ASN A 97 17.08 7.16 16.01
C ASN A 97 17.62 8.04 17.16
N PRO A 98 18.90 7.88 17.54
CA PRO A 98 19.51 8.70 18.59
C PRO A 98 19.32 10.20 18.33
N ASN A 99 18.93 10.95 19.35
CA ASN A 99 18.61 12.40 19.30
C ASN A 99 17.31 12.77 18.58
N ALA A 100 16.45 11.81 18.22
CA ALA A 100 15.16 12.12 17.62
C ALA A 100 14.26 12.91 18.58
N GLY A 101 14.06 12.40 19.80
CA GLY A 101 13.41 13.11 20.91
C GLY A 101 11.92 13.34 20.70
N TYR A 102 11.21 12.36 20.14
CA TYR A 102 9.78 12.47 19.89
C TYR A 102 8.94 12.11 21.11
N GLU A 103 7.86 12.87 21.32
CA GLU A 103 6.76 12.56 22.24
C GLU A 103 5.58 11.96 21.46
N LEU A 104 4.70 11.22 22.12
CA LEU A 104 3.47 10.73 21.49
C LEU A 104 2.58 11.91 21.08
N LEU A 105 2.07 11.91 19.85
CA LEU A 105 1.09 12.92 19.43
C LEU A 105 -0.19 12.77 20.27
N PRO A 106 -0.66 13.83 20.97
CA PRO A 106 -1.84 13.76 21.81
C PRO A 106 -3.09 13.37 21.01
N SER A 107 -3.92 12.48 21.56
CA SER A 107 -5.16 12.03 20.90
C SER A 107 -6.18 13.15 20.69
N SER A 108 -6.08 14.27 21.41
CA SER A 108 -6.88 15.46 21.18
C SER A 108 -6.52 16.20 19.87
N ALA A 109 -5.37 15.89 19.26
CA ALA A 109 -4.88 16.55 18.06
C ALA A 109 -5.33 15.87 16.76
N TYR A 110 -5.92 14.67 16.79
CA TYR A 110 -6.30 13.93 15.58
C TYR A 110 -7.51 13.02 15.81
N ALA A 111 -8.13 12.55 14.73
CA ALA A 111 -9.16 11.53 14.76
C ALA A 111 -8.79 10.40 13.80
N LEU A 112 -8.21 9.31 14.32
CA LEU A 112 -7.88 8.13 13.53
C LEU A 112 -9.11 7.22 13.43
N PRO A 113 -9.62 6.89 12.22
CA PRO A 113 -10.68 5.91 12.09
C PRO A 113 -10.19 4.52 12.55
N ALA A 114 -10.97 3.85 13.39
CA ALA A 114 -10.63 2.51 13.87
C ALA A 114 -10.69 1.45 12.75
N VAL A 115 -11.50 1.70 11.72
CA VAL A 115 -11.66 0.82 10.55
C VAL A 115 -11.71 1.67 9.29
N VAL A 116 -10.98 1.23 8.26
CA VAL A 116 -11.03 1.78 6.91
C VAL A 116 -11.33 0.63 5.94
N VAL A 117 -12.21 0.87 4.97
CA VAL A 117 -12.68 -0.17 4.05
C VAL A 117 -12.06 0.03 2.67
N ILE A 118 -11.40 -1.00 2.15
CA ILE A 118 -11.05 -1.07 0.72
C ILE A 118 -12.28 -1.60 -0.02
N ALA A 119 -12.78 -0.80 -0.97
CA ALA A 119 -14.01 -1.12 -1.71
C ALA A 119 -13.80 -2.23 -2.75
N PRO A 120 -14.85 -3.00 -3.12
CA PRO A 120 -14.79 -3.97 -4.22
C PRO A 120 -14.33 -3.31 -5.51
N GLY A 121 -13.59 -4.06 -6.34
CA GLY A 121 -13.04 -3.58 -7.60
C GLY A 121 -11.86 -2.59 -7.45
N THR A 122 -11.43 -2.32 -6.22
CA THR A 122 -10.29 -1.44 -5.91
C THR A 122 -9.17 -2.22 -5.23
N GLN A 123 -7.97 -1.66 -5.28
CA GLN A 123 -6.78 -2.22 -4.64
C GLN A 123 -6.28 -1.35 -3.47
N LEU A 124 -6.77 -0.11 -3.41
CA LEU A 124 -6.30 0.90 -2.47
C LEU A 124 -7.47 1.76 -2.00
N VAL A 125 -7.31 2.26 -0.78
CA VAL A 125 -8.12 3.34 -0.22
C VAL A 125 -7.16 4.40 0.31
N GLU A 126 -7.49 5.65 0.05
CA GLU A 126 -6.77 6.81 0.53
C GLU A 126 -7.72 7.64 1.39
N PHE A 127 -7.25 8.09 2.55
CA PHE A 127 -8.02 8.94 3.44
C PHE A 127 -7.12 9.97 4.14
N PRO A 128 -7.60 11.21 4.31
CA PRO A 128 -6.85 12.23 5.02
C PRO A 128 -6.93 11.99 6.53
N LEU A 129 -5.79 12.05 7.19
CA LEU A 129 -5.71 12.23 8.64
C LEU A 129 -5.32 13.68 8.94
N GLU A 130 -6.28 14.44 9.42
CA GLU A 130 -6.05 15.82 9.86
C GLU A 130 -5.45 15.84 11.27
N VAL A 131 -4.46 16.71 11.45
CA VAL A 131 -3.84 17.00 12.74
C VAL A 131 -4.04 18.48 13.07
N ASN A 132 -4.70 18.75 14.19
CA ASN A 132 -4.87 20.06 14.78
C ASN A 132 -3.65 20.41 15.63
N THR A 133 -2.86 21.39 15.17
CA THR A 133 -1.63 21.79 15.83
C THR A 133 -1.81 22.90 16.87
N SER A 134 -3.00 23.49 17.00
CA SER A 134 -3.24 24.64 17.90
C SER A 134 -2.94 24.36 19.39
N GLN A 135 -3.04 23.08 19.79
CA GLN A 135 -2.78 22.65 21.16
C GLN A 135 -1.39 22.03 21.35
N LEU A 136 -0.57 21.98 20.30
CA LEU A 136 0.77 21.40 20.36
C LEU A 136 1.78 22.46 20.83
N GLU A 137 2.63 22.07 21.78
CA GLU A 137 3.66 22.98 22.29
C GLU A 137 4.72 23.29 21.22
N PRO A 138 5.09 24.57 21.03
CA PRO A 138 6.17 24.98 20.13
C PRO A 138 7.50 24.29 20.44
N LYS A 139 8.34 24.09 19.41
CA LYS A 139 9.67 23.45 19.51
C LYS A 139 9.67 21.98 19.98
N LYS A 140 8.51 21.37 20.23
CA LYS A 140 8.40 19.92 20.48
C LYS A 140 8.28 19.13 19.19
N LYS A 141 8.59 17.84 19.29
CA LYS A 141 8.44 16.89 18.18
C LYS A 141 7.47 15.80 18.59
N TYR A 142 6.45 15.59 17.79
CA TYR A 142 5.42 14.60 18.05
C TYR A 142 5.43 13.48 17.02
N LEU A 143 5.15 12.27 17.47
CA LEU A 143 5.10 11.07 16.65
C LEU A 143 3.75 10.38 16.85
N LEU A 144 3.10 10.00 15.75
CA LEU A 144 1.95 9.13 15.75
C LEU A 144 2.30 7.81 15.03
N PRO A 145 2.57 6.73 15.77
CA PRO A 145 2.74 5.40 15.19
C PRO A 145 1.37 4.79 14.86
N VAL A 146 0.99 4.79 13.58
CA VAL A 146 -0.22 4.14 13.10
C VAL A 146 0.12 2.72 12.64
N VAL A 147 -0.66 1.73 13.06
CA VAL A 147 -0.47 0.32 12.72
C VAL A 147 -1.75 -0.28 12.16
N ILE A 148 -1.62 -1.29 11.30
CA ILE A 148 -2.72 -2.18 10.94
C ILE A 148 -2.94 -3.14 12.13
N SER A 149 -4.06 -2.97 12.83
CA SER A 149 -4.38 -3.71 14.05
C SER A 149 -5.13 -5.01 13.79
N SER A 150 -5.86 -5.09 12.68
CA SER A 150 -6.59 -6.30 12.27
C SER A 150 -6.86 -6.32 10.78
N VAL A 151 -6.91 -7.52 10.21
CA VAL A 151 -7.37 -7.78 8.84
C VAL A 151 -8.33 -8.98 8.83
N PRO A 152 -9.20 -9.12 7.82
CA PRO A 152 -10.08 -10.28 7.72
C PRO A 152 -9.30 -11.59 7.55
N SER A 153 -9.97 -12.72 7.79
CA SER A 153 -9.41 -14.03 7.47
C SER A 153 -9.07 -14.13 5.98
N GLY A 154 -7.97 -14.79 5.65
CA GLY A 154 -7.46 -14.88 4.29
C GLY A 154 -6.52 -13.75 3.88
N TYR A 155 -6.27 -12.77 4.76
CA TYR A 155 -5.28 -11.72 4.57
C TYR A 155 -4.17 -11.80 5.62
N THR A 156 -3.00 -11.24 5.30
CA THR A 156 -1.93 -11.02 6.27
C THR A 156 -1.49 -9.56 6.27
N VAL A 157 -1.03 -9.07 7.42
CA VAL A 157 -0.39 -7.75 7.51
C VAL A 157 1.05 -7.86 7.04
N SER A 158 1.52 -6.86 6.29
CA SER A 158 2.92 -6.76 5.88
C SER A 158 3.86 -6.59 7.07
N GLY A 159 4.95 -7.35 7.10
CA GLY A 159 5.94 -7.27 8.18
C GLY A 159 6.72 -5.96 8.20
N ASN A 160 6.94 -5.35 7.03
CA ASN A 160 7.68 -4.09 6.87
C ASN A 160 6.78 -2.88 6.59
N PHE A 161 5.59 -3.09 6.04
CA PHE A 161 4.61 -2.03 5.76
C PHE A 161 3.34 -2.13 6.62
N GLY A 162 3.38 -2.86 7.74
CA GLY A 162 2.27 -2.95 8.69
C GLY A 162 2.05 -1.69 9.54
N HIS A 163 2.92 -0.69 9.42
CA HIS A 163 2.89 0.53 10.22
C HIS A 163 3.52 1.72 9.49
N VAL A 164 3.14 2.92 9.95
CA VAL A 164 3.73 4.19 9.53
C VAL A 164 3.88 5.12 10.74
N TYR A 165 4.98 5.86 10.79
CA TYR A 165 5.25 6.89 11.77
C TYR A 165 4.96 8.27 11.16
N LEU A 166 3.98 8.98 11.70
CA LEU A 166 3.70 10.36 11.29
C LEU A 166 4.42 11.31 12.24
N ARG A 167 5.32 12.13 11.70
CA ARG A 167 6.13 13.08 12.46
C ARG A 167 5.58 14.48 12.28
N VAL A 168 5.35 15.16 13.40
CA VAL A 168 4.96 16.57 13.46
C VAL A 168 6.02 17.31 14.25
N ASP A 169 6.89 18.03 13.54
CA ASP A 169 7.95 18.84 14.15
C ASP A 169 7.43 20.28 14.31
N MET A 170 7.17 20.72 15.54
CA MET A 170 6.73 22.08 15.83
C MET A 170 7.90 23.06 15.75
N ASN A 171 7.68 24.19 15.07
CA ASN A 171 8.61 25.32 15.00
C ASN A 171 8.74 26.08 16.33
#